data_AF-X5WXY5-F1
#
_entry.id   AF-X5WXY5-F1
#
_cell.length_a   1.000
_cell.length_b   1.000
_cell.length_c   1.000
_cell.angle_alpha   90.00
_cell.angle_beta   90.00
_cell.angle_gamma   90.00
#
_symmetry.space_group_name_H-M   'P 1'
#
loop_
_entity.id
_entity.type
_entity.pdbx_description
1 polymer ?
#
loop_
_entity_poly.entity_id
_entity_poly.type
_entity_poly.pdbx_seq_one_letter_code
_entity_poly.pdbx_strand_id
1 'polypeptide(L)'
;MIIDEDGTRIYTRNGHDWTAKYRDLVGEAKSLGAESAIVDGEIIVLNEAGLSDFGDLRKAITRRQQDLYFVVFDLLHLNGHDLRDMALEERREILASMIKPGRRIQFSEPLPGEAKAILHLLDQAGLEGMVSKRKDSKYRSGPSANWLKAKCYAIDEFDLLGVEREADKPAFALMAERGTGRYVGSAFVTLNREMRESYGNARAPRHGAQGRHEAACDAMGQAGADRPRKAPARRG
;
A
#
# COMPACT_ATOMS: atom_id res chain seq x y z
N MET A 1 13.02 7.42 -3.02
CA MET A 1 13.62 8.75 -2.76
C MET A 1 14.97 8.81 -3.46
N ILE A 2 15.29 9.93 -4.10
CA ILE A 2 16.57 10.19 -4.77
C ILE A 2 17.20 11.42 -4.13
N ILE A 3 18.50 11.38 -3.85
CA ILE A 3 19.32 12.45 -3.31
C ILE A 3 20.53 12.60 -4.23
N ASP A 4 20.81 13.82 -4.68
CA ASP A 4 21.99 14.18 -5.48
C ASP A 4 22.18 15.72 -5.46
N GLU A 5 22.99 16.24 -6.38
CA GLU A 5 23.31 17.66 -6.51
C GLU A 5 22.10 18.57 -6.81
N ASP A 6 21.05 18.04 -7.45
CA ASP A 6 19.81 18.77 -7.71
C ASP A 6 18.91 18.85 -6.46
N GLY A 7 19.26 18.10 -5.40
CA GLY A 7 18.53 18.01 -4.15
C GLY A 7 17.82 16.68 -3.95
N THR A 8 16.77 16.69 -3.13
CA THR A 8 16.01 15.48 -2.78
C THR A 8 14.67 15.44 -3.51
N ARG A 9 14.41 14.31 -4.18
CA ARG A 9 13.18 14.06 -4.95
C ARG A 9 12.51 12.77 -4.51
N ILE A 10 11.18 12.75 -4.48
CA ILE A 10 10.39 11.56 -4.11
C ILE A 10 9.48 11.18 -5.27
N TYR A 11 9.68 9.97 -5.80
CA TYR A 11 8.89 9.40 -6.87
C TYR A 11 7.98 8.30 -6.34
N THR A 12 6.76 8.25 -6.87
CA THR A 12 5.85 7.12 -6.66
C THR A 12 6.32 5.89 -7.43
N ARG A 13 5.73 4.73 -7.11
CA ARG A 13 5.96 3.48 -7.86
C ARG A 13 5.76 3.60 -9.37
N ASN A 14 4.87 4.49 -9.82
CA ASN A 14 4.58 4.71 -11.24
C ASN A 14 5.42 5.84 -11.86
N GLY A 15 6.43 6.35 -11.16
CA GLY A 15 7.35 7.37 -11.66
C GLY A 15 6.84 8.81 -11.54
N HIS A 16 5.68 9.07 -10.95
CA HIS A 16 5.23 10.44 -10.71
C HIS A 16 6.08 11.12 -9.64
N ASP A 17 6.55 12.33 -9.93
CA ASP A 17 7.25 13.19 -8.98
C ASP A 17 6.26 13.79 -7.97
N TRP A 18 6.40 13.40 -6.71
CA TRP A 18 5.57 13.86 -5.58
C TRP A 18 6.39 14.67 -4.57
N THR A 19 7.53 15.21 -4.97
CA THR A 19 8.46 15.96 -4.10
C THR A 19 7.74 17.09 -3.35
N ALA A 20 6.89 17.87 -4.03
CA ALA A 20 6.12 18.95 -3.40
C ALA A 20 5.09 18.48 -2.35
N LYS A 21 4.56 17.25 -2.50
CA LYS A 21 3.59 16.66 -1.56
C LYS A 21 4.26 16.11 -0.29
N TYR A 22 5.58 15.94 -0.31
CA TYR A 22 6.35 15.31 0.75
C TYR A 22 7.48 16.22 1.26
N ARG A 23 7.27 17.53 1.27
CA ARG A 23 8.31 18.53 1.57
C ARG A 23 8.97 18.31 2.95
N ASP A 24 8.21 17.85 3.94
CA ASP A 24 8.72 17.62 5.29
C ASP A 24 9.67 16.41 5.31
N LEU A 25 9.39 15.37 4.51
CA LEU A 25 10.26 14.21 4.34
C LEU A 25 11.49 14.54 3.47
N VAL A 26 11.32 15.40 2.47
CA VAL A 26 12.42 15.96 1.66
C VAL A 26 13.40 16.72 2.56
N GLY A 27 12.91 17.53 3.51
CA GLY A 27 13.75 18.19 4.50
C GLY A 27 14.49 17.23 5.43
N GLU A 28 13.82 16.15 5.86
CA GLU A 28 14.40 15.11 6.72
C GLU A 28 15.47 14.26 6.03
N ALA A 29 15.48 14.18 4.69
CA ALA A 29 16.44 13.37 3.93
C ALA A 29 17.91 13.78 4.20
N LYS A 30 18.16 15.04 4.57
CA LYS A 30 19.48 15.51 5.00
C LYS A 30 20.04 14.71 6.19
N SER A 31 19.18 14.12 7.01
CA SER A 31 19.59 13.31 8.16
C SER A 31 20.32 12.03 7.78
N LEU A 32 20.14 11.54 6.54
CA LEU A 32 20.82 10.37 5.99
C LEU A 32 22.33 10.60 5.75
N GLY A 33 22.76 11.86 5.65
CA GLY A 33 24.18 12.21 5.50
C GLY A 33 24.85 11.70 4.22
N ALA A 34 24.07 11.38 3.18
CA ALA A 34 24.59 10.95 1.88
C ALA A 34 24.78 12.15 0.95
N GLU A 35 25.84 12.12 0.15
CA GLU A 35 26.05 13.07 -0.96
C GLU A 35 25.13 12.73 -2.14
N SER A 36 25.01 11.43 -2.44
CA SER A 36 24.00 10.93 -3.36
C SER A 36 23.45 9.58 -2.90
N ALA A 37 22.15 9.34 -3.07
CA ALA A 37 21.53 8.08 -2.71
C ALA A 37 20.23 7.81 -3.48
N ILE A 38 19.93 6.53 -3.70
CA ILE A 38 18.60 6.07 -4.12
C ILE A 38 18.09 5.09 -3.07
N VAL A 39 17.04 5.50 -2.36
CA VAL A 39 16.46 4.75 -1.24
C VAL A 39 15.04 4.33 -1.56
N ASP A 40 14.74 3.05 -1.37
CA ASP A 40 13.40 2.47 -1.57
C ASP A 40 12.69 2.28 -0.23
N GLY A 41 11.39 2.55 -0.20
CA GLY A 41 10.63 2.62 1.05
C GLY A 41 9.14 2.85 0.84
N GLU A 42 8.40 2.79 1.95
CA GLU A 42 6.96 3.03 2.01
C GLU A 42 6.69 4.30 2.83
N ILE A 43 5.78 5.14 2.35
CA ILE A 43 5.30 6.29 3.13
C ILE A 43 4.05 5.87 3.89
N ILE A 44 4.06 6.05 5.20
CA ILE A 44 2.97 5.65 6.09
C ILE A 44 2.55 6.80 6.99
N VAL A 45 1.37 6.68 7.58
CA VAL A 45 0.95 7.42 8.77
C VAL A 45 0.67 6.40 9.87
N LEU A 46 0.98 6.75 11.11
CA LEU A 46 0.75 5.90 12.26
C LEU A 46 -0.53 6.32 12.98
N ASN A 47 -1.33 5.34 13.40
CA ASN A 47 -2.45 5.57 14.31
C ASN A 47 -1.98 5.67 15.78
N GLU A 48 -2.91 5.88 16.70
CA GLU A 48 -2.64 5.99 18.15
C GLU A 48 -1.94 4.75 18.74
N ALA A 49 -2.09 3.58 18.11
CA ALA A 49 -1.42 2.34 18.51
C ALA A 49 -0.04 2.15 17.86
N GLY A 50 0.44 3.13 17.07
CA GLY A 50 1.71 3.05 16.36
C GLY A 50 1.70 2.14 15.13
N LEU A 51 0.52 1.80 14.61
CA LEU A 51 0.34 0.94 13.43
C LEU A 51 0.03 1.77 12.19
N SER A 52 0.43 1.28 11.01
CA SER A 52 0.18 1.96 9.73
C SER A 52 -1.32 2.06 9.42
N ASP A 53 -1.80 3.28 9.11
CA ASP A 53 -3.20 3.54 8.72
C ASP A 53 -3.29 4.02 7.26
N PHE A 54 -3.62 3.11 6.36
CA PHE A 54 -3.77 3.41 4.93
C PHE A 54 -4.98 4.31 4.64
N GLY A 55 -6.05 4.22 5.44
CA GLY A 55 -7.25 5.03 5.24
C GLY A 55 -6.97 6.51 5.52
N ASP A 56 -6.14 6.76 6.53
CA ASP A 56 -5.77 8.10 6.93
C ASP A 56 -4.62 8.70 6.10
N LEU A 57 -3.79 7.86 5.46
CA LEU A 57 -2.66 8.29 4.62
C LEU A 57 -3.07 9.31 3.54
N ARG A 58 -4.19 9.11 2.85
CA ARG A 58 -4.64 10.03 1.79
C ARG A 58 -4.94 11.43 2.34
N LYS A 59 -5.50 11.52 3.55
CA LYS A 59 -5.76 12.79 4.24
C LYS A 59 -4.43 13.42 4.70
N ALA A 60 -3.52 12.61 5.23
CA ALA A 60 -2.22 13.06 5.70
C ALA A 60 -1.37 13.70 4.58
N ILE A 61 -1.30 13.06 3.41
CA ILE A 61 -0.55 13.57 2.23
C ILE A 61 -0.97 15.00 1.86
N THR A 62 -2.26 15.32 1.99
CA THR A 62 -2.80 16.62 1.56
C THR A 62 -2.82 17.67 2.66
N ARG A 63 -3.03 17.28 3.93
CA ARG A 63 -3.32 18.22 5.03
C ARG A 63 -2.43 18.08 6.26
N ARG A 64 -1.72 16.97 6.44
CA ARG A 64 -0.93 16.67 7.65
C ARG A 64 0.40 15.99 7.29
N GLN A 65 1.21 16.67 6.49
CA GLN A 65 2.48 16.11 6.00
C GLN A 65 3.47 15.81 7.15
N GLN A 66 3.36 16.53 8.27
CA GLN A 66 4.19 16.33 9.45
C GLN A 66 3.94 14.98 10.16
N ASP A 67 2.81 14.33 9.87
CA ASP A 67 2.43 13.02 10.44
C ASP A 67 2.94 11.85 9.59
N LEU A 68 3.58 12.14 8.45
CA LEU A 68 4.10 11.14 7.53
C LEU A 68 5.46 10.61 7.97
N TYR A 69 5.61 9.31 7.87
CA TYR A 69 6.87 8.59 8.03
C TYR A 69 7.30 8.00 6.70
N PHE A 70 8.60 7.95 6.45
CA PHE A 70 9.17 7.22 5.34
C PHE A 70 9.93 6.01 5.88
N VAL A 71 9.32 4.83 5.77
CA VAL A 71 9.88 3.58 6.24
C VAL A 71 10.68 2.93 5.12
N VAL A 72 12.00 3.03 5.21
CA VAL A 72 12.94 2.59 4.18
C VAL A 72 13.31 1.12 4.35
N PHE A 73 13.41 0.39 3.25
CA PHE A 73 13.64 -1.07 3.29
C PHE A 73 14.72 -1.56 2.33
N ASP A 74 15.22 -0.73 1.42
CA ASP A 74 16.31 -1.07 0.49
C ASP A 74 17.09 0.17 0.06
N LEU A 75 18.37 -0.02 -0.28
CA LEU A 75 19.30 1.02 -0.73
C LEU A 75 19.89 0.58 -2.07
N LEU A 76 19.63 1.37 -3.11
CA LEU A 76 19.98 1.00 -4.49
C LEU A 76 21.26 1.67 -4.97
N HIS A 77 21.58 2.85 -4.43
CA HIS A 77 22.76 3.62 -4.78
C HIS A 77 23.21 4.44 -3.59
N LEU A 78 24.52 4.61 -3.42
CA LEU A 78 25.12 5.45 -2.37
C LEU A 78 26.44 6.05 -2.86
N ASN A 79 26.57 7.38 -2.82
CA ASN A 79 27.80 8.14 -3.06
C ASN A 79 28.58 7.67 -4.30
N GLY A 80 27.89 7.58 -5.44
CA GLY A 80 28.46 7.14 -6.72
C GLY A 80 28.57 5.62 -6.93
N HIS A 81 28.18 4.81 -5.94
CA HIS A 81 28.21 3.36 -6.03
C HIS A 81 26.80 2.78 -6.25
N ASP A 82 26.63 2.04 -7.35
CA ASP A 82 25.44 1.22 -7.58
C ASP A 82 25.51 -0.06 -6.73
N LEU A 83 24.54 -0.22 -5.84
CA LEU A 83 24.50 -1.34 -4.90
C LEU A 83 23.58 -2.46 -5.38
N ARG A 84 22.86 -2.31 -6.51
CA ARG A 84 21.81 -3.25 -6.94
C ARG A 84 22.29 -4.68 -7.16
N ASP A 85 23.59 -4.87 -7.41
CA ASP A 85 24.19 -6.19 -7.58
C ASP A 85 24.74 -6.82 -6.29
N MET A 86 24.73 -6.10 -5.17
CA MET A 86 25.01 -6.64 -3.84
C MET A 86 23.84 -7.48 -3.30
N ALA A 87 24.08 -8.33 -2.32
CA ALA A 87 23.02 -9.06 -1.64
C ALA A 87 22.11 -8.10 -0.85
N LEU A 88 20.82 -8.44 -0.72
CA LEU A 88 19.85 -7.62 0.02
C LEU A 88 20.28 -7.41 1.48
N GLU A 89 20.87 -8.43 2.11
CA GLU A 89 21.35 -8.33 3.49
C GLU A 89 22.41 -7.22 3.63
N GLU A 90 23.42 -7.21 2.76
CA GLU A 90 24.49 -6.19 2.74
C GLU A 90 23.93 -4.78 2.48
N ARG A 91 23.02 -4.63 1.51
CA ARG A 91 22.40 -3.32 1.22
C ARG A 91 21.62 -2.79 2.42
N ARG A 92 20.95 -3.68 3.16
CA ARG A 92 20.16 -3.33 4.34
C ARG A 92 21.02 -3.00 5.56
N GLU A 93 22.15 -3.67 5.74
CA GLU A 93 23.13 -3.33 6.79
C GLU A 93 23.69 -1.92 6.59
N ILE A 94 24.09 -1.58 5.35
CA ILE A 94 24.53 -0.23 5.00
C ILE A 94 23.40 0.77 5.27
N LEU A 95 22.18 0.50 4.77
CA LEU A 95 21.04 1.37 5.00
C LEU A 95 20.76 1.60 6.48
N ALA A 96 20.73 0.54 7.30
CA ALA A 96 20.47 0.63 8.74
C ALA A 96 21.48 1.55 9.44
N SER A 97 22.77 1.46 9.07
CA SER A 97 23.83 2.31 9.63
C SER A 97 23.63 3.82 9.36
N MET A 98 22.87 4.17 8.31
CA MET A 98 22.59 5.56 7.93
C MET A 98 21.38 6.14 8.68
N ILE A 99 20.52 5.30 9.27
CA ILE A 99 19.28 5.75 9.89
C ILE A 99 19.50 6.13 11.34
N LYS A 100 19.11 7.36 11.70
CA LYS A 100 19.14 7.85 13.07
C LYS A 100 17.80 7.57 13.78
N PRO A 101 17.80 7.08 15.02
CA PRO A 101 16.57 6.81 15.76
C PRO A 101 15.77 8.09 16.04
N GLY A 102 14.45 7.96 16.20
CA GLY A 102 13.56 9.07 16.57
C GLY A 102 13.35 10.10 15.46
N ARG A 103 13.53 9.72 14.19
CA ARG A 103 13.30 10.55 13.00
C ARG A 103 12.09 10.06 12.20
N ARG A 104 11.62 10.89 11.26
CA ARG A 104 10.52 10.51 10.36
C ARG A 104 10.95 9.52 9.27
N ILE A 105 12.23 9.47 8.94
CA ILE A 105 12.79 8.39 8.11
C ILE A 105 13.21 7.27 9.06
N GLN A 106 12.59 6.10 8.91
CA GLN A 106 12.80 4.96 9.79
C GLN A 106 13.21 3.72 8.99
N PHE A 107 14.02 2.86 9.59
CA PHE A 107 14.40 1.60 8.97
C PHE A 107 13.31 0.55 9.18
N SER A 108 12.97 -0.19 8.12
CA SER A 108 12.09 -1.36 8.20
C SER A 108 12.86 -2.53 8.80
N GLU A 109 12.73 -2.73 10.11
CA GLU A 109 13.38 -3.84 10.81
C GLU A 109 12.85 -5.21 10.34
N PRO A 110 13.72 -6.22 10.18
CA PRO A 110 13.27 -7.57 9.90
C PRO A 110 12.61 -8.16 11.14
N LEU A 111 11.47 -8.83 10.95
CA LEU A 111 10.83 -9.59 12.02
C LEU A 111 11.49 -10.97 12.14
N PRO A 112 12.11 -11.30 13.28
CA PRO A 112 12.69 -12.63 13.49
C PRO A 112 11.57 -13.66 13.71
N GLY A 113 11.80 -14.90 13.28
CA GLY A 113 10.92 -16.03 13.54
C GLY A 113 10.32 -16.66 12.29
N GLU A 114 9.34 -17.55 12.50
CA GLU A 114 8.68 -18.27 11.43
C GLU A 114 7.65 -17.40 10.71
N ALA A 115 7.69 -17.38 9.38
CA ALA A 115 6.81 -16.57 8.55
C ALA A 115 5.32 -16.78 8.84
N LYS A 116 4.88 -18.02 9.08
CA LYS A 116 3.47 -18.32 9.39
C LYS A 116 3.01 -17.72 10.70
N ALA A 117 3.85 -17.81 11.74
CA ALA A 117 3.56 -17.23 13.04
C ALA A 117 3.51 -15.69 12.96
N ILE A 118 4.45 -15.08 12.23
CA ILE A 118 4.45 -13.63 11.99
C ILE A 118 3.16 -13.22 11.27
N LEU A 119 2.80 -13.89 10.19
CA LEU A 119 1.58 -13.57 9.44
C LEU A 119 0.31 -13.67 10.31
N HIS A 120 0.24 -14.69 11.18
CA HIS A 120 -0.87 -14.85 12.13
C HIS A 120 -0.97 -13.66 13.11
N LEU A 121 0.17 -13.21 13.65
CA LEU A 121 0.20 -12.06 14.56
C LEU A 121 -0.18 -10.74 13.85
N LEU A 122 0.26 -10.56 12.59
CA LEU A 122 -0.11 -9.40 11.78
C LEU A 122 -1.61 -9.37 11.49
N ASP A 123 -2.22 -10.53 11.21
CA ASP A 123 -3.67 -10.65 11.03
C ASP A 123 -4.43 -10.28 12.31
N GLN A 124 -4.00 -10.79 13.47
CA GLN A 124 -4.57 -10.45 14.77
C GLN A 124 -4.44 -8.95 15.10
N ALA A 125 -3.33 -8.33 14.68
CA ALA A 125 -3.11 -6.89 14.82
C ALA A 125 -3.87 -6.03 13.80
N GLY A 126 -4.54 -6.66 12.82
CA GLY A 126 -5.29 -5.96 11.78
C GLY A 126 -4.41 -5.27 10.73
N LEU A 127 -3.16 -5.72 10.56
CA LEU A 127 -2.25 -5.21 9.54
C LEU A 127 -2.48 -5.90 8.19
N GLU A 128 -2.10 -5.23 7.08
CA GLU A 128 -2.34 -5.75 5.71
C GLU A 128 -1.62 -7.08 5.47
N GLY A 129 -0.46 -7.30 6.11
CA GLY A 129 0.36 -8.48 5.94
C GLY A 129 1.86 -8.15 5.93
N MET A 130 2.65 -8.94 5.21
CA MET A 130 4.10 -8.83 5.18
C MET A 130 4.69 -9.04 3.78
N VAL A 131 5.94 -8.64 3.62
CA VAL A 131 6.75 -8.94 2.43
C VAL A 131 7.97 -9.76 2.86
N SER A 132 8.09 -10.98 2.36
CA SER A 132 9.27 -11.82 2.53
C SER A 132 10.24 -11.58 1.39
N LYS A 133 11.52 -11.32 1.70
CA LYS A 133 12.56 -11.05 0.71
C LYS A 133 13.71 -12.04 0.85
N ARG A 134 14.26 -12.54 -0.26
CA ARG A 134 15.46 -13.40 -0.26
C ARG A 134 16.70 -12.59 0.13
N LYS A 135 17.40 -12.99 1.18
CA LYS A 135 18.55 -12.27 1.76
C LYS A 135 19.72 -12.09 0.79
N ASP A 136 20.00 -13.12 0.01
CA ASP A 136 21.07 -13.20 -0.99
C ASP A 136 20.69 -12.58 -2.34
N SER A 137 19.48 -12.01 -2.46
CA SER A 137 19.00 -11.53 -3.75
C SER A 137 19.55 -10.16 -4.15
N LYS A 138 19.96 -10.07 -5.41
CA LYS A 138 20.22 -8.80 -6.10
C LYS A 138 18.91 -8.05 -6.34
N TYR A 139 18.98 -6.72 -6.39
CA TYR A 139 17.83 -5.90 -6.77
C TYR A 139 17.61 -5.98 -8.29
N ARG A 140 16.37 -6.21 -8.71
CA ARG A 140 15.93 -6.17 -10.11
C ARG A 140 14.60 -5.45 -10.17
N SER A 141 14.51 -4.45 -11.05
CA SER A 141 13.26 -3.71 -11.28
C SER A 141 12.21 -4.60 -11.95
N GLY A 142 10.94 -4.37 -11.61
CA GLY A 142 9.81 -5.12 -12.15
C GLY A 142 9.42 -6.35 -11.31
N PRO A 143 8.55 -7.22 -11.83
CA PRO A 143 8.10 -8.42 -11.13
C PRO A 143 9.29 -9.33 -10.79
N SER A 144 9.31 -9.84 -9.55
CA SER A 144 10.40 -10.69 -9.06
C SER A 144 9.88 -11.75 -8.11
N ALA A 145 10.41 -12.97 -8.22
CA ALA A 145 10.15 -14.06 -7.28
C ALA A 145 10.96 -13.95 -5.98
N ASN A 146 11.89 -12.99 -5.90
CA ASN A 146 12.70 -12.76 -4.71
C ASN A 146 11.91 -12.05 -3.59
N TRP A 147 10.77 -11.45 -3.94
CA TRP A 147 9.91 -10.68 -3.04
C TRP A 147 8.50 -11.28 -3.08
N LEU A 148 8.05 -11.85 -1.97
CA LEU A 148 6.73 -12.45 -1.84
C LEU A 148 5.88 -11.63 -0.88
N LYS A 149 4.78 -11.04 -1.38
CA LYS A 149 3.79 -10.37 -0.54
C LYS A 149 2.77 -11.40 -0.05
N ALA A 150 2.69 -11.57 1.27
CA ALA A 150 1.63 -12.34 1.92
C ALA A 150 0.68 -11.36 2.61
N LYS A 151 -0.61 -11.43 2.29
CA LYS A 151 -1.62 -10.54 2.85
C LYS A 151 -2.53 -11.28 3.83
N CYS A 152 -2.97 -10.56 4.84
CA CYS A 152 -4.08 -10.94 5.70
C CYS A 152 -5.38 -10.60 4.99
N TYR A 153 -6.37 -11.50 5.03
CA TYR A 153 -7.65 -11.29 4.36
C TYR A 153 -8.78 -11.48 5.37
N ALA A 154 -9.72 -10.54 5.38
CA ALA A 154 -11.02 -10.74 5.98
C ALA A 154 -12.00 -11.16 4.88
N ILE A 155 -12.83 -12.14 5.20
CA ILE A 155 -13.93 -12.57 4.34
C ILE A 155 -15.20 -11.98 4.95
N ASP A 156 -16.01 -11.35 4.10
CA ASP A 156 -17.30 -10.79 4.48
C ASP A 156 -18.32 -11.04 3.36
N GLU A 157 -19.60 -10.96 3.70
CA GLU A 157 -20.71 -11.20 2.77
C GLU A 157 -21.45 -9.90 2.48
N PHE A 158 -21.68 -9.62 1.20
CA PHE A 158 -22.35 -8.42 0.73
C PHE A 158 -23.51 -8.75 -0.20
N ASP A 159 -24.52 -7.89 -0.23
CA ASP A 159 -25.58 -7.97 -1.23
C ASP A 159 -25.07 -7.37 -2.55
N LEU A 160 -25.33 -8.05 -3.67
CA LEU A 160 -24.96 -7.56 -5.00
C LEU A 160 -26.04 -6.58 -5.50
N LEU A 161 -25.68 -5.30 -5.61
CA LEU A 161 -26.57 -4.28 -6.18
C LEU A 161 -26.57 -4.31 -7.72
N GLY A 162 -25.47 -4.73 -8.34
CA GLY A 162 -25.34 -4.77 -9.79
C GLY A 162 -23.92 -5.10 -10.23
N VAL A 163 -23.72 -5.20 -11.55
CA VAL A 163 -22.42 -5.45 -12.16
C VAL A 163 -22.15 -4.39 -13.23
N GLU A 164 -21.07 -3.65 -13.08
CA GLU A 164 -20.56 -2.74 -14.10
C GLU A 164 -19.62 -3.49 -15.04
N ARG A 165 -19.83 -3.29 -16.35
CA ARG A 165 -19.01 -3.90 -17.40
C ARG A 165 -18.77 -2.89 -18.51
N GLU A 166 -17.51 -2.79 -18.91
CA GLU A 166 -17.11 -2.13 -20.14
C GLU A 166 -16.39 -3.16 -21.03
N ALA A 167 -16.49 -2.98 -22.35
CA ALA A 167 -15.76 -3.81 -23.29
C ALA A 167 -14.25 -3.74 -23.00
N ASP A 168 -13.58 -4.89 -23.03
CA ASP A 168 -12.14 -5.05 -22.76
C ASP A 168 -11.66 -4.62 -21.36
N LYS A 169 -12.58 -4.31 -20.44
CA LYS A 169 -12.27 -4.08 -19.02
C LYS A 169 -12.85 -5.19 -18.14
N PRO A 170 -12.27 -5.39 -16.95
CA PRO A 170 -12.86 -6.26 -15.96
C PRO A 170 -14.27 -5.87 -15.52
N ALA A 171 -15.07 -6.87 -15.16
CA ALA A 171 -16.36 -6.66 -14.51
C ALA A 171 -16.18 -6.29 -13.04
N PHE A 172 -16.96 -5.32 -12.57
CA PHE A 172 -17.00 -4.88 -11.17
C PHE A 172 -18.37 -5.15 -10.56
N ALA A 173 -18.41 -5.80 -9.40
CA ALA A 173 -19.61 -5.94 -8.60
C ALA A 173 -19.82 -4.67 -7.77
N LEU A 174 -21.02 -4.11 -7.79
CA LEU A 174 -21.46 -3.04 -6.88
C LEU A 174 -22.07 -3.71 -5.65
N MET A 175 -21.54 -3.41 -4.47
CA MET A 175 -21.87 -4.14 -3.24
C MET A 175 -22.61 -3.26 -2.24
N ALA A 176 -23.54 -3.86 -1.51
CA ALA A 176 -24.22 -3.27 -0.38
C ALA A 176 -23.99 -4.07 0.91
N GLU A 177 -23.99 -3.35 2.02
CA GLU A 177 -24.07 -3.93 3.35
C GLU A 177 -25.40 -4.69 3.52
N ARG A 178 -25.29 -5.96 3.94
CA ARG A 178 -26.46 -6.84 4.09
C ARG A 178 -27.45 -6.25 5.08
N GLY A 179 -28.73 -6.26 4.69
CA GLY A 179 -29.84 -5.82 5.54
C GLY A 179 -30.08 -4.30 5.56
N THR A 180 -29.06 -3.47 5.36
CA THR A 180 -29.25 -2.01 5.23
C THR A 180 -29.41 -1.58 3.77
N GLY A 181 -28.86 -2.36 2.83
CA GLY A 181 -28.82 -2.00 1.41
C GLY A 181 -27.89 -0.83 1.11
N ARG A 182 -27.12 -0.36 2.10
CA ARG A 182 -26.21 0.78 1.95
C ARG A 182 -25.04 0.38 1.06
N TYR A 183 -24.79 1.16 0.01
CA TYR A 183 -23.63 0.94 -0.86
C TYR A 183 -22.31 1.02 -0.08
N VAL A 184 -21.45 0.02 -0.25
CA VAL A 184 -20.15 -0.08 0.45
C VAL A 184 -18.95 -0.07 -0.49
N GLY A 185 -19.17 -0.04 -1.81
CA GLY A 185 -18.11 0.03 -2.80
C GLY A 185 -18.25 -1.00 -3.91
N SER A 186 -17.19 -1.14 -4.70
CA SER A 186 -17.12 -2.08 -5.80
C SER A 186 -15.89 -2.99 -5.73
N ALA A 187 -16.01 -4.20 -6.27
CA ALA A 187 -14.93 -5.19 -6.30
C ALA A 187 -14.80 -5.83 -7.68
N PHE A 188 -13.56 -6.09 -8.10
CA PHE A 188 -13.28 -6.89 -9.31
C PHE A 188 -13.88 -8.28 -9.14
N VAL A 189 -14.62 -8.74 -10.14
CA VAL A 189 -15.17 -10.10 -10.13
C VAL A 189 -14.38 -10.99 -11.07
N THR A 190 -13.66 -11.95 -10.50
CA THR A 190 -13.08 -13.06 -11.27
C THR A 190 -14.20 -14.04 -11.61
N LEU A 191 -14.98 -13.73 -12.64
CA LEU A 191 -16.05 -14.62 -13.08
C LEU A 191 -15.44 -15.82 -13.83
N ASN A 192 -15.57 -17.01 -13.23
CA ASN A 192 -15.43 -18.26 -13.97
C ASN A 192 -16.55 -18.37 -15.04
N ARG A 193 -16.43 -19.34 -15.96
CA ARG A 193 -17.35 -19.48 -17.10
C ARG A 193 -18.80 -19.66 -16.67
N GLU A 194 -19.05 -20.47 -15.64
CA GLU A 194 -20.40 -20.71 -15.09
C GLU A 194 -21.03 -19.45 -14.49
N MET A 195 -20.24 -18.65 -13.74
CA MET A 195 -20.73 -17.38 -13.21
C MET A 195 -20.97 -16.35 -14.32
N ARG A 196 -20.20 -16.34 -15.42
CA ARG A 196 -20.50 -15.47 -16.57
C ARG A 196 -21.85 -15.80 -17.22
N GLU A 197 -22.20 -17.08 -17.30
CA GLU A 197 -23.44 -17.56 -17.92
C GLU A 197 -24.65 -17.27 -17.02
N SER A 198 -24.53 -17.40 -15.70
CA SER A 198 -25.61 -17.06 -14.76
C SER A 198 -25.82 -15.54 -14.62
N TYR A 199 -24.76 -14.74 -14.52
CA TYR A 199 -24.87 -13.27 -14.48
C TYR A 199 -25.13 -12.64 -15.86
N GLY A 200 -24.84 -13.34 -16.97
CA GLY A 200 -25.13 -12.88 -18.32
C GLY A 200 -26.62 -12.76 -18.64
N ASN A 201 -27.47 -13.49 -17.91
CA ASN A 201 -28.92 -13.46 -18.06
C ASN A 201 -29.63 -12.52 -17.08
N ALA A 202 -28.92 -11.99 -16.07
CA ALA A 202 -29.45 -10.96 -15.19
C ALA A 202 -29.38 -9.60 -15.90
N ARG A 203 -30.39 -9.27 -16.72
CA ARG A 203 -30.57 -7.92 -17.27
C ARG A 203 -30.64 -6.93 -16.11
N ALA A 204 -29.65 -6.05 -15.98
CA ALA A 204 -29.80 -4.84 -15.19
C ALA A 204 -31.04 -4.07 -15.69
N PRO A 205 -31.92 -3.57 -14.81
CA PRO A 205 -32.99 -2.68 -15.22
C PRO A 205 -32.36 -1.45 -15.88
N ARG A 206 -32.74 -1.18 -17.13
CA ARG A 206 -32.37 0.06 -17.82
C ARG A 206 -33.12 1.21 -17.17
N HIS A 207 -32.55 1.84 -16.15
CA HIS A 207 -32.96 3.19 -15.80
C HIS A 207 -32.12 4.18 -16.59
N GLY A 208 -32.75 4.76 -17.61
CA GLY A 208 -32.22 5.92 -18.31
C GLY A 208 -32.17 7.12 -17.38
N ALA A 209 -30.98 7.68 -17.22
CA ALA A 209 -30.80 9.07 -16.84
C ALA A 209 -29.62 9.61 -17.64
N GLN A 210 -29.93 10.33 -18.72
CA GLN A 210 -29.01 11.25 -19.34
C GLN A 210 -28.58 12.28 -18.30
N GLY A 211 -27.29 12.27 -17.95
CA GLY A 211 -26.71 13.19 -16.99
C GLY A 211 -25.19 13.17 -17.06
N ARG A 212 -24.66 13.83 -18.09
CA ARG A 212 -23.30 14.43 -18.24
C ARG A 212 -22.10 13.67 -17.64
N HIS A 213 -21.27 13.20 -18.57
CA HIS A 213 -19.83 13.01 -18.41
C HIS A 213 -19.15 14.16 -17.66
N GLU A 214 -18.48 13.86 -16.55
CA GLU A 214 -17.15 14.36 -16.20
C GLU A 214 -16.57 13.53 -15.04
N ALA A 215 -15.27 13.25 -15.10
CA ALA A 215 -14.44 12.53 -14.12
C ALA A 215 -14.40 10.98 -14.17
N ALA A 216 -14.08 10.44 -15.35
CA ALA A 216 -13.30 9.21 -15.45
C ALA A 216 -11.81 9.57 -15.37
N CYS A 217 -11.18 9.32 -14.20
CA CYS A 217 -9.75 9.14 -13.92
C CYS A 217 -9.46 9.57 -12.47
N ASP A 218 -9.87 8.77 -11.48
CA ASP A 218 -9.30 8.82 -10.10
C ASP A 218 -9.95 7.72 -9.21
N ALA A 219 -9.75 6.45 -9.55
CA ALA A 219 -10.22 5.35 -8.70
C ALA A 219 -9.41 4.05 -8.85
N MET A 220 -8.11 4.11 -8.53
CA MET A 220 -7.39 2.94 -7.99
C MET A 220 -6.95 3.28 -6.58
N GLY A 221 -7.86 3.07 -5.63
CA GLY A 221 -7.60 3.40 -4.23
C GLY A 221 -8.87 3.45 -3.43
N GLN A 222 -9.56 2.32 -3.29
CA GLN A 222 -10.63 2.15 -2.31
C GLN A 222 -10.90 0.66 -2.07
N ALA A 223 -10.20 0.12 -1.09
CA ALA A 223 -10.67 -1.01 -0.28
C ALA A 223 -10.16 -0.80 1.14
N GLY A 224 -10.49 0.36 1.71
CA GLY A 224 -10.45 0.58 3.15
C GLY A 224 -11.90 0.53 3.62
N ALA A 225 -12.39 -0.66 3.93
CA ALA A 225 -13.65 -0.80 4.63
C ALA A 225 -13.44 -0.29 6.06
N ASP A 226 -14.20 0.75 6.45
CA ASP A 226 -14.34 1.18 7.84
C ASP A 226 -14.74 -0.04 8.69
N ARG A 227 -13.86 -0.51 9.58
CA ARG A 227 -14.19 -1.57 10.55
C ARG A 227 -14.90 -0.96 11.76
N PRO A 228 -16.01 -1.55 12.25
CA PRO A 228 -16.55 -1.20 13.55
C PRO A 228 -15.59 -1.65 14.66
N ARG A 229 -15.34 -0.76 15.64
CA ARG A 229 -14.54 -1.04 16.84
C ARG A 229 -15.12 -2.25 17.58
N LYS A 230 -14.31 -3.31 17.80
CA LYS A 230 -14.68 -4.41 18.69
C LYS A 230 -14.83 -3.86 20.12
N ALA A 231 -16.00 -4.08 20.73
CA ALA A 231 -16.25 -3.74 22.13
C ALA A 231 -15.34 -4.56 23.08
N PRO A 232 -14.93 -4.00 24.24
CA PRO A 232 -14.07 -4.71 25.17
C PRO A 232 -14.80 -5.91 25.80
N ALA A 233 -14.12 -7.05 25.87
CA ALA A 233 -14.58 -8.23 26.57
C ALA A 233 -14.85 -7.89 28.05
N ARG A 234 -16.09 -8.14 28.51
CA ARG A 234 -16.44 -8.09 29.92
C ARG A 234 -15.60 -9.13 30.66
N ARG A 235 -14.76 -8.67 31.59
CA ARG A 235 -14.12 -9.54 32.57
C ARG A 235 -15.18 -9.94 33.61
N GLY A 236 -15.26 -11.23 33.90
CA GLY A 236 -15.84 -11.74 35.15
C GLY A 236 -14.89 -11.51 36.31
#